data_AF-A0A535GI66-F1
#
_entry.id   AF-A0A535GI66-F1
#
_cell.length_a   1.000
_cell.length_b   1.000
_cell.length_c   1.000
_cell.angle_alpha   90.00
_cell.angle_beta   90.00
_cell.angle_gamma   90.00
#
_symmetry.space_group_name_H-M   'P 1'
#
loop_
_entity.id
_entity.type
_entity.pdbx_description
1 polymer ?
#
loop_
_entity_poly.entity_id
_entity_poly.type
_entity_poly.pdbx_seq_one_letter_code
_entity_poly.pdbx_strand_id
1 'polypeptide(L)'
;MPRVAGATATEIRGLVPAAREAWDEIERNVLRSGLVDQRLKELCYSYLADEIGDIESYRGRERTALEWTYAIAYDSAKADDALWSRLHAEFSEEELVDLGCAIGFELGRQHWRRSVGLPPRER
;
A
#
# COMPACT_ATOMS: atom_id res chain seq x y z
N MET A 1 -9.24 3.51 -20.74
CA MET A 1 -10.73 3.44 -20.66
C MET A 1 -11.09 2.25 -19.80
N PRO A 2 -12.04 2.40 -18.86
CA PRO A 2 -12.47 1.32 -17.99
C PRO A 2 -12.90 0.07 -18.77
N ARG A 3 -12.51 -1.11 -18.27
CA ARG A 3 -12.88 -2.43 -18.83
C ARG A 3 -14.16 -2.99 -18.21
N VAL A 4 -14.61 -2.40 -17.10
CA VAL A 4 -15.84 -2.72 -16.38
C VAL A 4 -16.71 -1.47 -16.37
N ALA A 5 -18.04 -1.63 -16.31
CA ALA A 5 -18.97 -0.50 -16.26
C ALA A 5 -18.67 0.41 -15.05
N GLY A 6 -18.56 1.72 -15.31
CA GLY A 6 -18.15 2.74 -14.33
C GLY A 6 -16.94 3.53 -14.81
N ALA A 7 -16.85 4.82 -14.46
CA ALA A 7 -15.74 5.69 -14.80
C ALA A 7 -14.64 5.70 -13.71
N THR A 8 -15.00 5.35 -12.48
CA THR A 8 -14.15 5.39 -11.28
C THR A 8 -14.07 4.03 -10.58
N ALA A 9 -13.05 3.84 -9.74
CA ALA A 9 -12.93 2.62 -8.94
C ALA A 9 -14.13 2.41 -8.01
N THR A 10 -14.66 3.51 -7.45
CA THR A 10 -15.85 3.51 -6.59
C THR A 10 -17.12 3.09 -7.33
N GLU A 11 -17.34 3.58 -8.54
CA GLU A 11 -18.48 3.16 -9.36
C GLU A 11 -18.37 1.67 -9.75
N ILE A 12 -17.18 1.22 -10.13
CA ILE A 12 -16.94 -0.18 -10.49
C ILE A 12 -17.19 -1.11 -9.29
N ARG A 13 -16.66 -0.79 -8.10
CA ARG A 13 -16.95 -1.58 -6.88
C ARG A 13 -18.43 -1.49 -6.51
N GLY A 14 -19.07 -0.36 -6.78
CA GLY A 14 -20.50 -0.12 -6.54
C GLY A 14 -21.45 -1.04 -7.32
N LEU A 15 -20.97 -1.73 -8.36
CA LEU A 15 -21.73 -2.80 -9.01
C LEU A 15 -22.08 -3.96 -8.05
N VAL A 16 -21.29 -4.12 -6.98
CA VAL A 16 -21.54 -5.08 -5.89
C VAL A 16 -21.52 -4.32 -4.55
N PRO A 17 -22.68 -3.92 -3.98
CA PRO A 17 -22.75 -3.07 -2.80
C PRO A 17 -21.91 -3.56 -1.60
N ALA A 18 -21.92 -4.86 -1.31
CA ALA A 18 -21.12 -5.44 -0.23
C ALA A 18 -19.60 -5.29 -0.47
N ALA A 19 -19.15 -5.38 -1.72
CA ALA A 19 -17.74 -5.17 -2.07
C ALA A 19 -17.34 -3.70 -1.88
N ARG A 20 -18.24 -2.77 -2.18
CA ARG A 20 -18.04 -1.35 -1.91
C ARG A 20 -17.97 -1.06 -0.42
N GLU A 21 -18.90 -1.59 0.37
CA GLU A 21 -18.93 -1.38 1.82
C GLU A 21 -17.65 -1.86 2.49
N ALA A 22 -17.21 -3.10 2.21
CA ALA A 22 -15.96 -3.64 2.73
C ALA A 22 -14.74 -2.80 2.29
N TRP A 23 -14.74 -2.33 1.05
CA TRP A 23 -13.66 -1.46 0.57
C TRP A 23 -13.63 -0.12 1.30
N ASP A 24 -14.79 0.49 1.52
CA ASP A 24 -14.89 1.77 2.23
C ASP A 24 -14.39 1.63 3.69
N GLU A 25 -14.58 0.48 4.33
CA GLU A 25 -14.01 0.18 5.66
C GLU A 25 -12.48 0.08 5.63
N ILE A 26 -11.92 -0.68 4.70
CA ILE A 26 -10.47 -0.81 4.51
C ILE A 26 -9.85 0.57 4.25
N GLU A 27 -10.44 1.34 3.36
CA GLU A 27 -9.92 2.65 2.98
C GLU A 27 -9.92 3.63 4.15
N ARG A 28 -11.02 3.67 4.94
CA ARG A 28 -11.10 4.53 6.12
C ARG A 28 -10.13 4.11 7.21
N ASN A 29 -10.12 2.82 7.56
CA ASN A 29 -9.49 2.36 8.79
C ASN A 29 -8.01 2.00 8.63
N VAL A 30 -7.61 1.54 7.44
CA VAL A 30 -6.25 1.03 7.19
C VAL A 30 -5.46 1.96 6.26
N LEU A 31 -6.08 2.42 5.17
CA LEU A 31 -5.34 3.19 4.16
C LEU A 31 -5.17 4.67 4.53
N ARG A 32 -6.18 5.28 5.17
CA ARG A 32 -6.24 6.71 5.52
C ARG A 32 -6.14 7.01 7.02
N SER A 33 -6.08 5.98 7.84
CA SER A 33 -6.00 6.05 9.30
C SER A 33 -5.03 4.96 9.78
N GLY A 34 -4.89 4.78 11.09
CA GLY A 34 -3.99 3.82 11.70
C GLY A 34 -2.97 4.48 12.63
N LEU A 35 -1.95 3.72 12.99
CA LEU A 35 -0.89 4.11 13.92
C LEU A 35 0.29 4.75 13.21
N VAL A 36 0.64 4.26 12.02
CA VAL A 36 1.78 4.78 11.25
C VAL A 36 1.40 6.08 10.56
N ASP A 37 2.30 7.07 10.64
CA ASP A 37 2.14 8.38 10.00
C ASP A 37 1.72 8.25 8.53
N GLN A 38 0.68 8.98 8.16
CA GLN A 38 0.11 8.89 6.82
C GLN A 38 1.13 9.23 5.73
N ARG A 39 2.09 10.12 5.97
CA ARG A 39 3.11 10.47 4.96
C ARG A 39 4.02 9.27 4.66
N LEU A 40 4.33 8.46 5.66
CA LEU A 40 5.11 7.25 5.48
C LEU A 40 4.31 6.18 4.70
N LYS A 41 3.02 6.04 4.98
CA LYS A 41 2.11 5.19 4.19
C LYS A 41 2.06 5.66 2.73
N GLU A 42 1.85 6.96 2.49
CA GLU A 42 1.83 7.53 1.14
C GLU A 42 3.17 7.38 0.40
N LEU A 43 4.30 7.41 1.10
CA LEU A 43 5.61 7.12 0.51
C LEU A 43 5.67 5.69 -0.01
N CYS A 44 5.22 4.72 0.79
CA CYS A 44 5.13 3.31 0.37
C CYS A 44 4.15 3.14 -0.80
N TYR A 45 3.00 3.82 -0.77
CA TYR A 45 2.02 3.77 -1.86
C TYR A 45 2.56 4.35 -3.17
N SER A 46 3.37 5.42 -3.07
CA SER A 46 4.05 6.04 -4.22
C SER A 46 5.11 5.10 -4.80
N TYR A 47 5.81 4.36 -3.94
CA TYR A 47 6.74 3.31 -4.37
C TYR A 47 6.05 2.19 -5.14
N LEU A 48 4.91 1.67 -4.65
CA LEU A 48 4.09 0.68 -5.36
C LEU A 48 3.54 1.18 -6.71
N ALA A 49 3.37 2.49 -6.83
CA ALA A 49 2.88 3.14 -8.04
C ALA A 49 3.99 3.46 -9.06
N ASP A 50 5.25 3.12 -8.76
CA ASP A 50 6.43 3.48 -9.53
C ASP A 50 6.60 5.01 -9.70
N GLU A 51 6.11 5.79 -8.73
CA GLU A 51 6.14 7.27 -8.77
C GLU A 51 7.37 7.87 -8.09
N ILE A 52 8.09 7.08 -7.30
CA ILE A 52 9.41 7.46 -6.79
C ILE A 52 10.47 6.60 -7.47
N GLY A 53 11.65 7.19 -7.65
CA GLY A 53 12.80 6.51 -8.25
C GLY A 53 13.49 5.60 -7.25
N ASP A 54 14.82 5.62 -7.27
CA ASP A 54 15.61 4.85 -6.34
C ASP A 54 15.44 5.31 -4.88
N ILE A 55 15.53 4.34 -3.98
CA ILE A 55 15.32 4.48 -2.55
C ILE A 55 16.64 4.71 -1.78
N GLU A 56 17.78 4.77 -2.48
CA GLU A 56 19.11 5.08 -1.95
C GLU A 56 19.26 6.45 -1.31
N SER A 57 18.33 7.39 -1.50
CA SER A 57 18.34 8.70 -0.84
C SER A 57 17.65 8.71 0.52
N TYR A 58 16.81 7.70 0.81
CA TYR A 58 16.07 7.57 2.07
C TYR A 58 16.91 6.91 3.16
N ARG A 59 16.67 7.24 4.43
CA ARG A 59 17.40 6.69 5.59
C ARG A 59 16.44 6.31 6.72
N GLY A 60 16.95 5.55 7.69
CA GLY A 60 16.21 5.18 8.91
C GLY A 60 14.86 4.54 8.60
N ARG A 61 13.83 5.02 9.29
CA ARG A 61 12.43 4.56 9.19
C ARG A 61 11.88 4.56 7.76
N GLU A 62 12.15 5.58 6.95
CA GLU A 62 11.66 5.66 5.56
C GLU A 62 12.29 4.59 4.67
N ARG A 63 13.62 4.43 4.75
CA ARG A 63 14.34 3.40 3.98
C ARG A 63 13.85 2.01 4.33
N THR A 64 13.69 1.74 5.62
CA THR A 64 13.28 0.44 6.15
C THR A 64 11.84 0.10 5.71
N ALA A 65 10.92 1.07 5.74
CA ALA A 65 9.56 0.89 5.21
C ALA A 65 9.55 0.57 3.71
N LEU A 66 10.39 1.25 2.91
CA LEU A 66 10.47 1.03 1.46
C LEU A 66 11.05 -0.35 1.10
N GLU A 67 12.06 -0.82 1.83
CA GLU A 67 12.59 -2.18 1.64
C GLU A 67 11.58 -3.25 2.03
N TRP A 68 10.82 -3.01 3.09
CA TRP A 68 9.76 -3.92 3.47
C TRP A 68 8.59 -3.90 2.47
N THR A 69 8.27 -2.72 1.92
CA THR A 69 7.32 -2.59 0.81
C THR A 69 7.77 -3.41 -0.40
N TYR A 70 9.07 -3.36 -0.75
CA TYR A 70 9.64 -4.22 -1.80
C TYR A 70 9.49 -5.70 -1.47
N ALA A 71 9.80 -6.11 -0.24
CA ALA A 71 9.68 -7.49 0.17
C ALA A 71 8.23 -8.01 0.07
N ILE A 72 7.25 -7.20 0.47
CA ILE A 72 5.82 -7.55 0.36
C ILE A 72 5.38 -7.65 -1.11
N ALA A 73 5.81 -6.71 -1.95
CA ALA A 73 5.30 -6.60 -3.32
C ALA A 73 5.99 -7.55 -4.32
N TYR A 74 7.28 -7.83 -4.14
CA TYR A 74 8.10 -8.43 -5.19
C TYR A 74 8.90 -9.66 -4.77
N ASP A 75 9.46 -9.68 -3.56
CA ASP A 75 10.30 -10.79 -3.10
C ASP A 75 10.23 -10.95 -1.58
N SER A 76 9.35 -11.83 -1.11
CA SER A 76 9.16 -12.07 0.31
C SER A 76 10.39 -12.66 0.99
N ALA A 77 11.33 -13.25 0.24
CA ALA A 77 12.60 -13.74 0.81
C ALA A 77 13.51 -12.59 1.27
N LYS A 78 13.25 -11.34 0.85
CA LYS A 78 13.97 -10.15 1.36
C LYS A 78 13.50 -9.69 2.73
N ALA A 79 12.40 -10.24 3.25
CA ALA A 79 12.05 -10.11 4.66
C ALA A 79 12.90 -11.07 5.51
N ASP A 80 14.21 -10.94 5.39
CA ASP A 80 15.21 -11.71 6.12
C ASP A 80 15.44 -11.14 7.53
N ASP A 81 16.24 -11.84 8.34
CA ASP A 81 16.54 -11.45 9.73
C ASP A 81 17.16 -10.05 9.82
N ALA A 82 17.92 -9.62 8.81
CA ALA A 82 18.56 -8.31 8.80
C ALA A 82 17.54 -7.19 8.54
N LEU A 83 16.56 -7.41 7.66
CA LEU A 83 15.44 -6.48 7.50
C LEU A 83 14.56 -6.47 8.75
N TRP A 84 14.20 -7.63 9.31
CA TRP A 84 13.41 -7.72 10.54
C TRP A 84 14.07 -7.03 11.73
N SER A 85 15.39 -7.18 11.91
CA SER A 85 16.11 -6.46 12.96
C SER A 85 16.00 -4.94 12.84
N ARG A 86 15.97 -4.40 11.61
CA ARG A 86 15.80 -2.95 11.40
C ARG A 86 14.34 -2.53 11.53
N LEU A 87 13.40 -3.37 11.11
CA LEU A 87 11.97 -3.15 11.32
C LEU A 87 11.66 -2.99 12.82
N HIS A 88 12.12 -3.92 13.67
CA HIS A 88 11.92 -3.81 15.13
C HIS A 88 12.71 -2.68 15.78
N ALA A 89 13.78 -2.18 15.16
CA ALA A 89 14.51 -1.01 15.65
C ALA A 89 13.78 0.30 15.36
N GLU A 90 13.03 0.35 14.25
CA GLU A 90 12.37 1.56 13.76
C GLU A 90 10.88 1.61 14.07
N PHE A 91 10.20 0.47 14.29
CA PHE A 91 8.74 0.35 14.44
C PHE A 91 8.33 -0.52 15.63
N SER A 92 7.16 -0.25 16.22
CA SER A 92 6.51 -1.20 17.14
C SER A 92 5.82 -2.34 16.39
N GLU A 93 5.46 -3.43 17.09
CA GLU A 93 4.69 -4.54 16.51
C GLU A 93 3.36 -4.07 15.90
N GLU A 94 2.64 -3.18 16.59
CA GLU A 94 1.36 -2.65 16.13
C GLU A 94 1.52 -1.77 14.90
N GLU A 95 2.61 -0.99 14.82
CA GLU A 95 2.96 -0.20 13.65
C GLU A 95 3.32 -1.09 12.45
N LEU A 96 4.02 -2.21 12.68
CA LEU A 96 4.32 -3.19 11.64
C LEU A 96 3.03 -3.81 11.11
N VAL A 97 2.10 -4.23 11.97
CA VAL A 97 0.80 -4.76 11.53
C VAL A 97 0.04 -3.71 10.70
N ASP A 98 -0.06 -2.48 11.19
CA ASP A 98 -0.75 -1.39 10.49
C ASP A 98 -0.13 -1.09 9.11
N LEU A 99 1.19 -0.89 9.04
CA LEU A 99 1.88 -0.58 7.79
C LEU A 99 1.86 -1.76 6.81
N GLY A 100 2.04 -2.99 7.28
CA GLY A 100 1.99 -4.19 6.44
C GLY A 100 0.62 -4.39 5.80
N CYS A 101 -0.45 -4.22 6.58
CA CYS A 101 -1.82 -4.26 6.06
C CYS A 101 -2.06 -3.13 5.04
N ALA A 102 -1.63 -1.90 5.36
CA ALA A 102 -1.73 -0.77 4.45
C ALA A 102 -1.03 -1.02 3.10
N ILE A 103 0.20 -1.53 3.12
CA ILE A 103 0.95 -1.90 1.91
C ILE A 103 0.22 -2.98 1.11
N GLY A 104 -0.24 -4.05 1.76
CA GLY A 104 -0.93 -5.16 1.09
C GLY A 104 -2.25 -4.74 0.43
N PHE A 105 -3.08 -3.98 1.13
CA PHE A 105 -4.34 -3.47 0.57
C PHE A 105 -4.11 -2.47 -0.55
N GLU A 106 -3.09 -1.60 -0.42
CA GLU A 106 -2.73 -0.67 -1.48
C GLU A 106 -2.22 -1.40 -2.72
N LEU A 107 -1.35 -2.39 -2.57
CA LEU A 107 -0.84 -3.20 -3.68
C LEU A 107 -2.00 -3.83 -4.47
N GLY A 108 -2.93 -4.48 -3.75
CA GLY A 108 -4.13 -5.07 -4.34
C GLY A 108 -4.99 -4.02 -5.05
N ARG A 109 -5.20 -2.85 -4.43
CA ARG A 109 -5.94 -1.72 -5.01
C ARG A 109 -5.33 -1.29 -6.35
N GLN A 110 -4.04 -1.03 -6.37
CA GLN A 110 -3.37 -0.49 -7.55
C GLN A 110 -3.33 -1.51 -8.70
N HIS A 111 -3.07 -2.79 -8.40
CA HIS A 111 -3.10 -3.85 -9.41
C HIS A 111 -4.50 -4.08 -9.98
N TRP A 112 -5.51 -4.14 -9.12
CA TRP A 112 -6.89 -4.29 -9.57
C TRP A 112 -7.31 -3.11 -10.46
N ARG A 113 -7.02 -1.87 -10.04
CA ARG A 113 -7.33 -0.67 -10.84
C ARG A 113 -6.68 -0.70 -12.22
N ARG A 114 -5.39 -1.05 -12.31
CA ARG A 114 -4.68 -1.21 -13.59
C ARG A 114 -5.37 -2.27 -14.46
N SER A 115 -5.76 -3.42 -13.88
CA SER A 115 -6.43 -4.50 -14.61
C SER A 115 -7.78 -4.11 -15.22
N VAL A 116 -8.49 -3.17 -14.58
CA VAL A 116 -9.77 -2.64 -15.09
C VAL A 116 -9.61 -1.36 -15.91
N GLY A 117 -8.39 -0.95 -16.27
CA GLY A 117 -8.13 0.19 -17.15
C GLY A 117 -8.19 1.57 -16.50
N LEU A 118 -8.02 1.63 -15.18
CA LEU A 118 -7.88 2.85 -14.38
C LEU A 118 -6.40 3.12 -14.03
N PRO A 119 -6.00 4.38 -13.73
CA PRO A 119 -4.69 4.66 -13.16
C PRO A 119 -4.53 3.96 -11.80
N PRO A 120 -3.30 3.69 -11.34
CA PRO A 120 -3.06 3.00 -10.06
C PRO A 120 -3.50 3.82 -8.84
N ARG A 121 -3.34 5.16 -8.89
CA ARG A 121 -3.68 6.10 -7.81
C ARG A 121 -4.67 7.16 -8.31
N GLU A 122 -5.49 7.69 -7.40
CA GLU A 122 -6.29 8.90 -7.64
C GLU A 122 -5.45 10.05 -7.09
N ARG A 123 -5.16 11.06 -7.90
CA ARG A 123 -4.46 12.28 -7.47
C ARG A 123 -5.48 13.36 -7.13
#